data_AF-A0A1G9PTI3-F1
#
_entry.id   AF-A0A1G9PTI3-F1
#
_cell.length_a   1.000
_cell.length_b   1.000
_cell.length_c   1.000
_cell.angle_alpha   90.00
_cell.angle_beta   90.00
_cell.angle_gamma   90.00
#
_symmetry.space_group_name_H-M   'P 1'
#
loop_
_entity.id
_entity.type
_entity.pdbx_description
1 polymer ?
#
loop_
_entity_poly.entity_id
_entity_poly.type
_entity_poly.pdbx_seq_one_letter_code
_entity_poly.pdbx_strand_id
1 'polypeptide(L)'
;MCTLHANSAREAVTKMCTLPLLAGENIGHAFVVPTVAASVDLVVHVGSDPDGRRRVREVVAVPGRAEDGVIELADVFTTRDGQLVRGTGYPPHAERFAAHGFDLPALLDDARWRG
;
A
#
# COMPACT_ATOMS: atom_id res chain seq x y z
N MET A 1 -5.16 4.35 -11.55
CA MET A 1 -5.42 3.21 -10.65
C MET A 1 -5.29 1.92 -11.46
N CYS A 2 -4.70 0.87 -10.89
CA CYS A 2 -4.60 -0.45 -11.51
C CYS A 2 -4.84 -1.56 -10.47
N THR A 3 -4.87 -2.81 -10.90
CA THR A 3 -4.96 -3.99 -10.03
C THR A 3 -3.77 -4.92 -10.28
N LEU A 4 -3.32 -5.62 -9.23
CA LEU A 4 -2.23 -6.59 -9.30
C LEU A 4 -2.59 -7.80 -8.43
N HIS A 5 -2.35 -9.00 -8.95
CA HIS A 5 -2.58 -10.22 -8.18
C HIS A 5 -1.43 -10.46 -7.18
N ALA A 6 -1.76 -10.38 -5.89
CA ALA A 6 -0.84 -10.59 -4.78
C ALA A 6 -1.60 -11.09 -3.54
N ASN A 7 -0.93 -11.87 -2.68
CA ASN A 7 -1.49 -12.40 -1.45
C ASN A 7 -1.34 -11.45 -0.26
N SER A 8 -0.62 -10.33 -0.44
CA SER A 8 -0.53 -9.22 0.52
C SER A 8 -0.22 -7.92 -0.21
N ALA A 9 -0.39 -6.79 0.47
CA ALA A 9 0.06 -5.49 -0.01
C ALA A 9 1.59 -5.45 -0.18
N ARG A 10 2.33 -6.07 0.74
CA ARG A 10 3.80 -6.20 0.64
C ARG A 10 4.21 -6.98 -0.61
N GLU A 11 3.57 -8.12 -0.88
CA GLU A 11 3.85 -8.91 -2.08
C GLU A 11 3.53 -8.11 -3.35
N ALA A 12 2.47 -7.30 -3.36
CA ALA A 12 2.16 -6.43 -4.49
C ALA A 12 3.31 -5.45 -4.77
N VAL A 13 3.88 -4.82 -3.74
CA VAL A 13 5.04 -3.92 -3.87
C VAL A 13 6.28 -4.66 -4.36
N THR A 14 6.57 -5.84 -3.83
CA THR A 14 7.66 -6.70 -4.31
C THR A 14 7.48 -7.06 -5.78
N LYS A 15 6.26 -7.42 -6.20
CA LYS A 15 5.94 -7.74 -7.60
C LYS A 15 6.07 -6.52 -8.51
N MET A 16 5.66 -5.34 -8.08
CA MET A 16 5.88 -4.09 -8.83
C MET A 16 7.37 -3.81 -9.03
N CYS A 17 8.23 -4.20 -8.09
CA CYS A 17 9.69 -4.02 -8.22
C CYS A 17 10.36 -5.09 -9.09
N THR A 18 9.85 -6.32 -9.07
CA THR A 18 10.54 -7.49 -9.65
C THR A 18 10.00 -7.90 -11.01
N LEU A 19 8.69 -7.85 -11.25
CA LEU A 19 8.10 -8.27 -12.52
C LEU A 19 8.58 -7.44 -13.73
N PRO A 20 8.80 -6.11 -13.62
CA PRO A 20 9.36 -5.35 -14.74
C PRO A 20 10.75 -5.82 -15.17
N LEU A 21 11.52 -6.45 -14.28
CA LEU A 21 12.86 -6.97 -14.59
C LEU A 21 12.81 -8.19 -15.52
N LEU A 22 11.65 -8.83 -15.65
CA LEU A 22 11.43 -9.92 -16.60
C LEU A 22 11.31 -9.41 -18.06
N ALA A 23 11.16 -8.09 -18.26
CA ALA A 23 11.04 -7.49 -19.59
C ALA A 23 12.39 -7.35 -20.34
N GLY A 24 13.50 -7.80 -19.75
CA GLY A 24 14.83 -7.83 -20.35
C GLY A 24 15.85 -6.94 -19.63
N GLU A 25 17.10 -6.99 -20.11
CA GLU A 25 18.29 -6.46 -19.41
C GLU A 25 18.34 -4.92 -19.29
N ASN A 26 17.41 -4.19 -19.90
CA ASN A 26 17.44 -2.72 -19.95
C ASN A 26 16.89 -2.05 -18.67
N ILE A 27 16.22 -2.79 -17.79
CA ILE A 27 15.57 -2.24 -16.60
C ILE A 27 16.21 -2.85 -15.35
N GLY A 28 16.96 -2.04 -14.62
CA GLY A 28 17.64 -2.46 -13.38
C GLY A 28 16.85 -2.12 -12.11
N HIS A 29 17.14 -2.85 -11.02
CA HIS A 29 16.52 -2.63 -9.71
C HIS A 29 16.71 -1.19 -9.19
N ALA A 30 17.89 -0.61 -9.46
CA ALA A 30 18.22 0.77 -9.13
C ALA A 30 17.33 1.82 -9.80
N PHE A 31 16.66 1.45 -10.91
CA PHE A 31 15.66 2.30 -11.56
C PHE A 31 14.26 2.00 -11.03
N VAL A 32 13.88 0.71 -10.93
CA VAL A 32 12.50 0.33 -10.61
C VAL A 32 12.12 0.69 -9.18
N VAL A 33 12.96 0.39 -8.19
CA VAL A 33 12.64 0.63 -6.78
C VAL A 33 12.30 2.09 -6.47
N PRO A 34 13.17 3.08 -6.80
CA PRO A 34 12.83 4.48 -6.53
C PRO A 34 11.62 4.94 -7.36
N THR A 35 11.43 4.40 -8.57
CA THR A 35 10.26 4.71 -9.40
C THR A 35 8.96 4.24 -8.74
N VAL A 36 8.90 3.00 -8.27
CA VAL A 36 7.72 2.45 -7.57
C VAL A 36 7.50 3.20 -6.26
N ALA A 37 8.55 3.44 -5.48
CA ALA A 37 8.47 4.14 -4.20
C ALA A 37 7.92 5.57 -4.35
N ALA A 38 8.29 6.29 -5.41
CA ALA A 38 7.82 7.65 -5.65
C ALA A 38 6.46 7.74 -6.35
N SER A 39 6.00 6.66 -6.99
CA SER A 39 4.79 6.68 -7.84
C SER A 39 3.55 6.10 -7.16
N VAL A 40 3.72 5.31 -6.11
CA VAL A 40 2.62 4.64 -5.40
C VAL A 40 2.47 5.30 -4.05
N ASP A 41 1.26 5.77 -3.73
CA ASP A 41 0.97 6.37 -2.42
C ASP A 41 0.37 5.31 -1.46
N LEU A 42 -0.47 4.43 -2.00
CA LEU A 42 -1.26 3.46 -1.26
C LEU A 42 -1.38 2.13 -2.00
N VAL A 43 -1.38 1.04 -1.24
CA VAL A 43 -1.81 -0.29 -1.71
C VAL A 43 -2.94 -0.78 -0.82
N VAL A 44 -4.09 -1.08 -1.44
CA VAL A 44 -5.25 -1.68 -0.77
C VAL A 44 -5.28 -3.16 -1.13
N HIS A 45 -5.09 -4.03 -0.16
CA HIS A 45 -5.16 -5.47 -0.36
C HIS A 45 -6.57 -5.98 -0.06
N VAL A 46 -7.13 -6.71 -1.01
CA VAL A 46 -8.45 -7.34 -0.91
C VAL A 46 -8.26 -8.85 -0.95
N GLY A 47 -8.74 -9.53 0.07
CA GLY A 47 -8.71 -10.99 0.19
C GLY A 47 -10.12 -11.58 0.17
N SER A 48 -10.23 -12.84 -0.24
CA SER A 48 -11.46 -13.62 -0.10
C SER A 48 -11.48 -14.34 1.25
N ASP A 49 -12.63 -14.33 1.92
CA ASP A 49 -12.92 -15.15 3.09
C ASP A 49 -13.31 -16.58 2.66
N PRO A 50 -13.31 -17.56 3.58
CA PRO A 50 -13.77 -18.92 3.28
C PRO A 50 -15.21 -19.00 2.78
N ASP A 51 -16.05 -18.02 3.11
CA ASP A 51 -17.44 -17.90 2.62
C ASP A 51 -17.54 -17.26 1.21
N GLY A 52 -16.40 -16.95 0.59
CA GLY A 52 -16.31 -16.33 -0.74
C GLY A 52 -16.49 -14.80 -0.74
N ARG A 53 -16.73 -14.18 0.42
CA ARG A 53 -16.85 -12.71 0.50
C ARG A 53 -15.48 -12.06 0.36
N ARG A 54 -15.42 -10.97 -0.41
CA ARG A 54 -14.19 -10.17 -0.54
C ARG A 54 -14.20 -9.05 0.48
N ARG A 55 -13.10 -8.90 1.19
CA ARG A 55 -12.90 -7.82 2.18
C ARG A 55 -11.52 -7.23 2.06
N VAL A 56 -11.41 -5.94 2.40
CA VAL A 56 -10.11 -5.31 2.59
C VAL A 56 -9.44 -5.99 3.77
N ARG A 57 -8.23 -6.51 3.57
CA ARG A 57 -7.43 -7.16 4.60
C ARG A 57 -6.40 -6.22 5.20
N GLU A 58 -5.84 -5.34 4.38
CA GLU A 58 -4.90 -4.32 4.81
C GLU A 58 -4.88 -3.16 3.82
N VAL A 59 -4.50 -2.00 4.33
CA VAL A 59 -4.19 -0.80 3.56
C VAL A 59 -2.83 -0.34 4.03
N VAL A 60 -1.86 -0.28 3.13
CA VAL A 60 -0.50 0.18 3.45
C VAL A 60 -0.17 1.43 2.65
N ALA A 61 0.50 2.36 3.31
CA ALA A 61 1.13 3.51 2.69
C ALA A 61 2.54 3.16 2.24
N VAL A 62 2.97 3.81 1.16
CA VAL A 62 4.30 3.67 0.59
C VAL A 62 5.00 5.03 0.75
N PRO A 63 5.79 5.27 1.82
CA PRO A 63 6.29 6.61 2.15
C PRO A 63 7.36 7.17 1.20
N GLY A 64 7.76 6.41 0.18
CA GLY A 64 8.81 6.77 -0.76
C GLY A 64 10.24 6.42 -0.33
N ARG A 65 10.43 5.89 0.88
CA ARG A 65 11.74 5.43 1.36
C ARG A 65 11.99 3.97 0.96
N ALA A 66 13.23 3.67 0.59
CA ALA A 66 13.70 2.32 0.36
C ALA A 66 15.09 2.13 0.97
N GLU A 67 15.35 0.94 1.50
CA GLU A 67 16.62 0.55 2.11
C GLU A 67 17.02 -0.83 1.55
N ASP A 68 18.27 -0.96 1.09
CA ASP A 68 18.80 -2.18 0.44
C ASP A 68 17.89 -2.76 -0.67
N GLY A 69 17.26 -1.88 -1.45
CA GLY A 69 16.36 -2.25 -2.53
C GLY A 69 14.95 -2.65 -2.07
N VAL A 70 14.64 -2.58 -0.78
CA VAL A 70 13.32 -2.88 -0.23
C VAL A 70 12.60 -1.58 0.09
N ILE A 71 11.41 -1.40 -0.47
CA ILE A 71 10.54 -0.24 -0.18
C ILE A 71 9.94 -0.40 1.22
N GLU A 72 10.03 0.64 2.03
CA GLU A 72 9.39 0.70 3.34
C GLU A 72 7.87 0.87 3.18
N LEU A 73 7.12 0.23 4.07
CA LEU A 73 5.66 0.27 4.08
C LEU A 73 5.17 0.64 5.48
N ALA A 74 4.11 1.42 5.55
CA ALA A 74 3.48 1.80 6.80
C ALA A 74 2.01 1.36 6.82
N ASP A 75 1.61 0.61 7.84
CA ASP A 75 0.25 0.08 7.94
C ASP A 75 -0.75 1.20 8.25
N VAL A 76 -1.62 1.51 7.30
CA VAL A 76 -2.75 2.43 7.54
C VAL A 76 -3.90 1.65 8.17
N PHE A 77 -4.19 0.44 7.69
CA PHE A 77 -5.11 -0.50 8.30
C PHE A 77 -4.57 -1.91 8.18
N THR A 78 -4.79 -2.73 9.20
CA THR A 78 -4.40 -4.15 9.22
C THR A 78 -5.53 -5.00 9.79
N THR A 79 -5.63 -6.26 9.38
CA THR A 79 -6.63 -7.17 9.97
C THR A 79 -6.08 -7.81 11.24
N ARG A 80 -6.80 -7.65 12.35
CA ARG A 80 -6.56 -8.36 13.62
C ARG A 80 -7.86 -9.02 14.07
N ASP A 81 -7.79 -10.31 14.41
CA ASP A 81 -8.94 -11.09 14.87
C ASP A 81 -10.16 -11.01 13.93
N GLY A 82 -9.90 -10.96 12.61
CA GLY A 82 -10.93 -10.86 11.58
C GLY A 82 -11.55 -9.47 11.40
N GLN A 83 -11.09 -8.46 12.14
CA GLN A 83 -11.53 -7.06 12.03
C GLN A 83 -10.43 -6.20 11.42
N LEU A 84 -10.82 -5.28 10.54
CA LEU A 84 -9.90 -4.28 10.00
C LEU A 84 -9.72 -3.17 11.05
N VAL A 85 -8.50 -3.06 11.58
CA VAL A 85 -8.16 -2.08 12.62
C VAL A 85 -7.24 -1.00 12.07
N ARG A 86 -7.38 0.22 12.60
CA ARG A 86 -6.54 1.37 12.28
C ARG A 86 -5.10 1.12 12.76
N GLY A 87 -4.14 1.26 11.85
CA GLY A 87 -2.71 1.27 12.14
C GLY A 87 -2.21 2.68 12.48
N THR A 88 -0.90 2.90 12.50
CA THR A 88 -0.30 4.22 12.77
C THR A 88 0.22 4.90 11.50
N GLY A 89 0.23 4.21 10.36
CA GLY A 89 0.72 4.72 9.10
C GLY A 89 -0.18 5.79 8.50
N TYR A 90 0.41 6.69 7.72
CA TYR A 90 -0.29 7.71 6.94
C TYR A 90 0.18 7.64 5.48
N PRO A 91 -0.73 7.86 4.51
CA PRO A 91 -0.31 8.03 3.12
C PRO A 91 0.70 9.18 3.00
N PRO A 92 1.71 9.05 2.11
CA PRO A 92 2.54 10.19 1.74
C PRO A 92 1.70 11.24 0.98
N HIS A 93 2.31 12.38 0.64
CA HIS A 93 1.73 13.35 -0.30
C HIS A 93 0.33 13.83 0.11
N ALA A 94 0.15 14.23 1.38
CA ALA A 94 -1.15 14.65 1.92
C ALA A 94 -1.83 15.77 1.09
N GLU A 95 -1.04 16.61 0.43
CA GLU A 95 -1.50 17.64 -0.49
C GLU A 95 -2.32 17.07 -1.67
N ARG A 96 -1.98 15.87 -2.18
CA ARG A 96 -2.72 15.22 -3.27
C ARG A 96 -4.11 14.79 -2.79
N PHE A 97 -4.21 14.29 -1.56
CA PHE A 97 -5.49 13.90 -0.95
C PHE A 97 -6.35 15.14 -0.65
N ALA A 98 -5.74 16.20 -0.12
CA ALA A 98 -6.41 17.47 0.15
C ALA A 98 -6.95 18.11 -1.14
N ALA A 99 -6.22 18.05 -2.26
CA ALA A 99 -6.67 18.51 -3.57
C ALA A 99 -7.93 17.79 -4.07
N HIS A 100 -8.21 16.59 -3.54
CA HIS A 100 -9.43 15.81 -3.80
C HIS A 100 -10.46 15.90 -2.66
N GLY A 101 -10.28 16.83 -1.71
CA GLY A 101 -11.23 17.09 -0.63
C GLY A 101 -11.12 16.14 0.57
N PHE A 102 -10.03 15.37 0.68
CA PHE A 102 -9.79 14.49 1.82
C PHE A 102 -8.83 15.13 2.83
N ASP A 103 -9.33 15.41 4.03
CA ASP A 103 -8.51 15.72 5.20
C ASP A 103 -8.02 14.42 5.84
N LEU A 104 -6.78 14.02 5.56
CA LEU A 104 -6.20 12.76 6.04
C LEU A 104 -6.15 12.67 7.58
N PRO A 105 -5.64 13.67 8.32
CA PRO A 105 -5.74 13.67 9.79
C PRO A 105 -7.16 13.44 10.30
N ALA A 106 -8.15 14.17 9.79
CA ALA A 106 -9.53 14.02 10.25
C ALA A 106 -10.17 12.69 9.82
N LEU A 107 -9.78 12.15 8.67
CA LEU A 107 -10.27 10.87 8.13
C LEU A 107 -9.69 9.66 8.88
N LEU A 108 -8.41 9.74 9.23
CA LEU A 108 -7.63 8.65 9.84
C LEU A 108 -7.52 8.76 11.36
N ASP A 109 -8.25 9.69 11.97
CA ASP A 109 -8.40 9.79 13.42
C ASP A 109 -8.93 8.48 14.01
N ASP A 110 -8.21 7.92 14.99
CA ASP A 110 -8.56 6.67 15.67
C ASP A 110 -9.99 6.69 16.22
N ALA A 111 -10.47 7.85 16.69
CA ALA A 111 -11.82 7.97 17.24
C ALA A 111 -12.91 7.59 16.21
N ARG A 112 -12.67 7.77 14.91
CA ARG A 112 -13.60 7.36 13.85
C ARG A 112 -13.66 5.85 13.62
N TRP A 113 -12.60 5.13 13.98
CA TRP A 113 -12.41 3.72 13.64
C TRP A 113 -12.47 2.80 14.86
N ARG A 114 -12.72 3.35 16.04
CA ARG A 114 -13.10 2.60 17.25
C ARG A 114 -14.58 2.21 17.15
N GLY A 115 -14.83 1.04 16.57
CA GLY A 115 -16.11 0.30 16.66
C GLY A 115 -16.10 -0.68 17.80
#